data_AF-A0A9Q1DQG3-F1
#
_entry.id   AF-A0A9Q1DQG3-F1
#
_cell.length_a   1.000
_cell.length_b   1.000
_cell.length_c   1.000
_cell.angle_alpha   90.00
_cell.angle_beta   90.00
_cell.angle_gamma   90.00
#
_symmetry.space_group_name_H-M   'P 1'
#
loop_
_entity.id
_entity.type
_entity.pdbx_description
1 polymer ?
#
loop_
_entity_poly.entity_id
_entity_poly.type
_entity_poly.pdbx_seq_one_letter_code
_entity_poly.pdbx_strand_id
1 'polypeptide(L)'
;MSRPLTRYLPVRKDDFDLRGHIESAGHNTDTCYHASLTEKTCRGFLVKMGGKIKTWKKRWFVFDRNRRTLAYYADKHEAKMKGVIYFQAIEEVYYDHLKNAHKSPNPSLTFSVKTHDRVYYMVAPSPEAMRIWMDVIVTGAEGYTHFLV
;
A
#
# COMPACT_ATOMS: atom_id res chain seq x y z
N MET A 1 -3.31 -6.36 23.86
CA MET A 1 -3.45 -4.89 23.92
C MET A 1 -4.15 -4.44 22.66
N SER A 2 -5.44 -4.09 22.77
CA SER A 2 -6.27 -3.61 21.66
C SER A 2 -5.82 -2.21 21.27
N ARG A 3 -5.35 -2.05 20.02
CA ARG A 3 -5.00 -0.73 19.46
C ARG A 3 -6.29 0.09 19.30
N PRO A 4 -6.30 1.39 19.65
CA PRO A 4 -7.47 2.24 19.47
C PRO A 4 -7.88 2.33 17.99
N LEU A 5 -9.17 2.15 17.72
CA LEU A 5 -9.79 2.23 16.38
C LEU A 5 -9.55 3.57 15.67
N THR A 6 -9.22 4.63 16.42
CA THR A 6 -8.96 5.98 15.89
C THR A 6 -7.74 6.08 14.99
N ARG A 7 -6.84 5.08 14.97
CA ARG A 7 -5.72 5.02 14.02
C ARG A 7 -6.13 4.60 12.60
N TYR A 8 -7.33 4.04 12.42
CA TYR A 8 -7.81 3.54 11.12
C TYR A 8 -8.71 4.54 10.37
N LEU A 9 -8.97 5.72 10.95
CA LEU A 9 -9.75 6.74 10.27
C LEU A 9 -8.85 7.50 9.28
N PRO A 10 -9.28 7.69 8.01
CA PRO A 10 -8.52 8.49 7.05
C PRO A 10 -8.38 9.91 7.58
N VAL A 11 -7.17 10.30 7.94
CA VAL A 11 -6.88 11.64 8.47
C VAL A 11 -6.85 12.61 7.29
N ARG A 12 -7.94 13.36 7.13
CA ARG A 12 -8.18 14.34 6.06
C ARG A 12 -7.53 15.71 6.28
N LYS A 13 -6.73 15.90 7.34
CA LYS A 13 -6.03 17.17 7.57
C LYS A 13 -4.92 17.36 6.53
N ASP A 14 -4.84 18.55 5.94
CA ASP A 14 -3.77 18.93 5.00
C ASP A 14 -2.36 18.84 5.61
N ASP A 15 -2.27 18.89 6.95
CA ASP A 15 -1.04 18.81 7.73
C ASP A 15 -0.68 17.38 8.20
N PHE A 16 -1.29 16.34 7.60
CA PHE A 16 -0.95 14.97 7.99
C PHE A 16 0.48 14.62 7.55
N ASP A 17 1.35 14.40 8.54
CA ASP A 17 2.68 13.84 8.33
C ASP A 17 2.63 12.31 8.27
N LEU A 18 2.75 11.77 7.05
CA LEU A 18 2.83 10.33 6.79
C LEU A 18 4.04 9.70 7.46
N ARG A 19 5.21 10.35 7.43
CA ARG A 19 6.44 9.77 7.98
C ARG A 19 6.30 9.64 9.50
N GLY A 20 5.95 10.73 10.18
CA GLY A 20 5.72 10.73 11.62
C GLY A 20 4.63 9.76 12.05
N HIS A 21 3.54 9.61 11.26
CA HIS A 21 2.52 8.61 11.54
C HIS A 21 3.08 7.18 11.52
N ILE A 22 3.84 6.83 10.50
CA ILE A 22 4.43 5.49 10.34
C ILE A 22 5.47 5.20 11.43
N GLU A 23 6.28 6.19 11.80
CA GLU A 23 7.22 6.09 12.93
C GLU A 23 6.46 5.88 14.25
N SER A 24 5.36 6.61 14.48
CA SER A 24 4.49 6.45 15.66
C SER A 24 3.73 5.10 15.71
N ALA A 25 3.64 4.42 14.56
CA ALA A 25 3.10 3.07 14.46
C ALA A 25 4.12 1.98 14.87
N GLY A 26 5.39 2.38 15.07
CA GLY A 26 6.49 1.53 15.54
C GLY A 26 7.48 1.13 14.43
N HIS A 27 7.39 1.73 13.24
CA HIS A 27 8.29 1.43 12.13
C HIS A 27 9.57 2.26 12.20
N ASN A 28 10.71 1.62 12.02
CA ASN A 28 11.98 2.32 11.86
C ASN A 28 12.23 2.57 10.36
N THR A 29 11.85 3.76 9.91
CA THR A 29 11.93 4.19 8.50
C THR A 29 13.37 4.27 7.98
N ASP A 30 14.35 4.51 8.85
CA ASP A 30 15.77 4.61 8.48
C ASP A 30 16.42 3.25 8.22
N THR A 31 15.86 2.18 8.78
CA THR A 31 16.38 0.81 8.62
C THR A 31 15.77 0.04 7.45
N CYS A 32 14.67 0.53 6.87
CA CYS A 32 13.97 -0.15 5.78
C CYS A 32 14.29 0.46 4.41
N TYR A 33 15.45 0.12 3.85
CA TYR A 33 15.91 0.63 2.54
C TYR A 33 15.00 0.28 1.34
N HIS A 34 13.97 -0.54 1.55
CA HIS A 34 13.00 -0.94 0.53
C HIS A 34 11.86 0.06 0.34
N ALA A 35 11.66 0.99 1.29
CA ALA A 35 10.65 2.04 1.23
C ALA A 35 11.27 3.39 1.60
N SER A 36 11.13 4.38 0.74
CA SER A 36 11.52 5.76 0.99
C SER A 36 10.28 6.57 1.33
N LEU A 37 10.21 7.05 2.57
CA LEU A 37 9.09 7.82 3.10
C LEU A 37 9.44 9.31 3.22
N THR A 38 8.49 10.15 2.88
CA THR A 38 8.45 11.58 3.23
C THR A 38 7.12 11.86 3.93
N GLU A 39 6.92 13.10 4.37
CA GLU A 39 5.65 13.55 4.98
C GLU A 39 4.42 13.27 4.12
N LYS A 40 4.58 13.14 2.79
CA LYS A 40 3.45 13.04 1.85
C LYS A 40 3.51 11.84 0.92
N THR A 41 4.64 11.13 0.88
CA THR A 41 4.85 10.08 -0.12
C THR A 41 5.59 8.88 0.44
N CYS A 42 5.29 7.70 -0.11
CA CYS A 42 6.05 6.49 0.12
C CYS A 42 6.38 5.85 -1.23
N ARG A 43 7.64 5.52 -1.46
CA ARG A 43 8.11 4.94 -2.72
C ARG A 43 8.94 3.69 -2.50
N GLY A 44 8.82 2.72 -3.38
CA GLY A 44 9.53 1.45 -3.22
C GLY A 44 9.12 0.40 -4.22
N PHE A 45 9.89 -0.68 -4.32
CA PHE A 45 9.55 -1.79 -5.18
C PHE A 45 8.60 -2.77 -4.48
N LEU A 46 7.54 -3.14 -5.18
CA LEU A 46 6.71 -4.30 -4.86
C LEU A 46 6.59 -5.19 -6.09
N VAL A 47 6.37 -6.49 -5.88
CA VAL A 47 6.02 -7.40 -6.97
C VAL A 47 4.50 -7.56 -6.97
N LYS A 48 3.85 -7.25 -8.09
CA LYS A 48 2.39 -7.37 -8.20
C LYS A 48 1.96 -8.46 -9.17
N MET A 49 0.84 -9.11 -8.89
CA MET A 49 0.19 -9.99 -9.86
C MET A 49 -0.50 -9.17 -10.96
N GLY A 50 -0.36 -9.57 -12.22
CA GLY A 50 -1.04 -8.97 -13.37
C GLY A 50 -2.55 -9.21 -13.34
N GLY A 51 -3.31 -8.27 -13.91
CA GLY A 51 -4.79 -8.31 -13.90
C GLY A 51 -5.36 -9.41 -14.80
N LYS A 52 -5.15 -9.26 -16.12
CA LYS A 52 -5.61 -10.23 -17.14
C LYS A 52 -4.75 -11.49 -17.13
N ILE A 53 -3.43 -11.31 -17.23
CA ILE A 53 -2.45 -12.40 -17.17
C ILE A 53 -1.87 -12.43 -15.76
N LYS A 54 -2.05 -13.54 -15.05
CA LYS A 54 -1.65 -13.73 -13.65
C LYS A 54 -0.13 -13.95 -13.48
N THR A 55 0.67 -13.09 -14.11
CA THR A 55 2.14 -13.07 -13.96
C THR A 55 2.55 -12.07 -12.90
N TRP A 56 3.60 -12.37 -12.15
CA TRP A 56 4.17 -11.49 -11.14
C TRP A 56 5.21 -10.57 -11.75
N LYS A 57 5.10 -9.26 -11.51
CA LYS A 57 6.04 -8.27 -12.06
C LYS A 57 6.46 -7.27 -10.98
N LYS A 58 7.78 -7.09 -10.85
CA LYS A 58 8.37 -6.03 -10.02
C LYS A 58 8.03 -4.66 -10.62
N ARG A 59 7.48 -3.77 -9.80
CA ARG A 59 7.08 -2.41 -10.19
C ARG A 59 7.47 -1.43 -9.09
N TRP A 60 7.79 -0.21 -9.50
CA TRP A 60 8.04 0.88 -8.57
C TRP A 60 6.70 1.49 -8.18
N PHE A 61 6.33 1.39 -6.92
CA PHE A 61 5.10 1.96 -6.39
C PHE A 61 5.38 3.32 -5.77
N VAL A 62 4.43 4.21 -5.93
CA VAL A 62 4.42 5.56 -5.38
C VAL A 62 3.05 5.80 -4.77
N PHE A 63 3.00 5.83 -3.43
CA PHE A 63 1.89 6.38 -2.69
C PHE A 63 2.09 7.89 -2.57
N ASP A 64 1.09 8.66 -2.96
CA ASP A 64 1.13 10.13 -2.96
C ASP A 64 -0.16 10.68 -2.36
N ARG A 65 -0.01 11.35 -1.20
CA ARG A 65 -1.11 11.98 -0.45
C ARG A 65 -1.71 13.17 -1.18
N ASN A 66 -0.89 14.00 -1.82
CA ASN A 66 -1.36 15.19 -2.53
C ASN A 66 -2.20 14.79 -3.74
N ARG A 67 -1.73 13.79 -4.47
CA ARG A 67 -2.45 13.24 -5.63
C ARG A 67 -3.57 12.29 -5.25
N ARG A 68 -3.60 11.81 -4.00
CA ARG A 68 -4.56 10.85 -3.46
C ARG A 68 -4.56 9.53 -4.25
N THR A 69 -3.35 9.05 -4.54
CA THR A 69 -3.13 7.87 -5.40
C THR A 69 -2.05 6.94 -4.89
N LEU A 70 -2.22 5.65 -5.20
CA LEU A 70 -1.18 4.64 -5.23
C LEU A 70 -0.91 4.29 -6.70
N ALA A 71 0.10 4.92 -7.29
CA ALA A 71 0.53 4.68 -8.66
C ALA A 71 1.66 3.64 -8.72
N TYR A 72 1.79 2.97 -9.86
CA TYR A 72 2.95 2.10 -10.10
C TYR A 72 3.52 2.25 -11.51
N TYR A 73 4.84 2.17 -11.58
CA TYR A 73 5.66 2.46 -12.75
C TYR A 73 6.50 1.25 -13.15
N ALA A 74 7.03 1.28 -14.37
CA ALA A 74 7.95 0.24 -14.84
C ALA A 74 9.17 0.08 -13.92
N ASP A 75 9.73 1.20 -13.48
CA ASP A 75 10.97 1.31 -12.70
C ASP A 75 11.01 2.63 -11.91
N LYS A 76 12.11 2.84 -11.18
CA LYS A 76 12.31 3.97 -10.24
C LYS A 76 12.42 5.35 -10.89
N HIS A 77 12.60 5.44 -12.21
CA HIS A 77 12.67 6.73 -12.90
C HIS A 77 11.27 7.35 -13.10
N GLU A 78 10.20 6.62 -12.77
CA GLU A 78 8.81 7.10 -12.82
C GLU A 78 8.35 7.58 -14.22
N ALA A 79 9.11 7.29 -15.27
CA ALA A 79 8.84 7.76 -16.64
C ALA A 79 7.64 7.06 -17.30
N LYS A 80 7.41 5.77 -16.98
CA LYS A 80 6.34 4.97 -17.61
C LYS A 80 5.39 4.43 -16.56
N MET A 81 4.31 5.17 -16.33
CA MET A 81 3.20 4.72 -15.48
C MET A 81 2.54 3.48 -16.08
N LYS A 82 2.22 2.51 -15.22
CA LYS A 82 1.60 1.23 -15.59
C LYS A 82 0.21 1.04 -14.99
N GLY A 83 -0.15 1.87 -14.03
CA GLY A 83 -1.49 1.96 -13.48
C GLY A 83 -1.52 2.85 -12.25
N VAL A 84 -2.74 3.20 -11.86
CA VAL A 84 -3.06 4.04 -10.72
C VAL A 84 -4.21 3.41 -9.96
N ILE A 85 -4.16 3.51 -8.64
CA ILE A 85 -5.23 3.15 -7.73
C ILE A 85 -5.57 4.41 -6.93
N TYR A 86 -6.78 4.93 -7.09
CA TYR A 86 -7.23 6.10 -6.34
C TYR A 86 -7.61 5.70 -4.92
N PHE A 87 -7.35 6.57 -3.95
CA PHE A 87 -7.69 6.34 -2.54
C PHE A 87 -9.17 6.01 -2.31
N GLN A 88 -10.06 6.70 -3.04
CA GLN A 88 -11.50 6.46 -3.05
C GLN A 88 -11.88 5.05 -3.51
N ALA A 89 -11.03 4.40 -4.31
CA ALA A 89 -11.26 3.05 -4.77
C ALA A 89 -10.78 2.00 -3.78
N ILE A 90 -9.89 2.34 -2.84
CA ILE A 90 -9.31 1.39 -1.88
C ILE A 90 -10.32 1.17 -0.77
N GLU A 91 -10.93 -0.01 -0.78
CA GLU A 91 -11.74 -0.49 0.31
C GLU A 91 -10.78 -0.98 1.39
N GLU A 92 -10.14 -2.13 1.20
CA GLU A 92 -9.47 -2.85 2.28
C GLU A 92 -8.03 -3.20 1.97
N VAL A 93 -7.19 -3.27 3.01
CA VAL A 93 -5.81 -3.75 2.94
C VAL A 93 -5.64 -4.85 3.98
N TYR A 94 -5.27 -6.06 3.55
CA TYR A 94 -5.19 -7.22 4.43
C TYR A 94 -4.08 -8.18 4.03
N TYR A 95 -3.63 -9.00 4.99
CA TYR A 95 -2.74 -10.11 4.75
C TYR A 95 -3.44 -11.18 3.91
N ASP A 96 -2.81 -11.63 2.82
CA ASP A 96 -3.42 -12.66 1.99
C ASP A 96 -3.25 -14.04 2.63
N HIS A 97 -4.11 -14.37 3.60
CA HIS A 97 -4.11 -15.65 4.30
C HIS A 97 -4.83 -16.78 3.53
N LEU A 98 -5.38 -16.50 2.33
CA LEU A 98 -6.24 -17.43 1.59
C LEU A 98 -5.72 -17.75 0.19
N LYS A 99 -5.96 -18.99 -0.24
CA LYS A 99 -5.93 -19.66 -1.57
C LYS A 99 -5.06 -19.10 -2.73
N ASN A 100 -5.00 -17.79 -2.99
CA ASN A 100 -4.17 -17.19 -4.05
C ASN A 100 -2.72 -16.97 -3.63
N ALA A 101 -2.44 -16.89 -2.32
CA ALA A 101 -1.10 -16.87 -1.77
C ALA A 101 -0.26 -18.08 -2.23
N HIS A 102 -0.87 -19.25 -2.48
CA HIS A 102 -0.15 -20.43 -3.02
C HIS A 102 0.42 -20.23 -4.43
N LYS A 103 -0.07 -19.25 -5.20
CA LYS A 103 0.49 -18.86 -6.50
C LYS A 103 1.49 -17.71 -6.38
N SER A 104 1.66 -17.17 -5.18
CA SER A 104 2.63 -16.11 -4.90
C SER A 104 4.05 -16.67 -4.88
N PRO A 105 5.04 -15.93 -5.41
CA PRO A 105 6.44 -16.29 -5.25
C PRO A 105 6.89 -16.28 -3.79
N ASN A 106 6.20 -15.55 -2.90
CA ASN A 106 6.49 -15.58 -1.47
C ASN A 106 5.21 -15.33 -0.65
N PRO A 107 4.47 -16.38 -0.28
CA PRO A 107 3.19 -16.27 0.42
C PRO A 107 3.26 -15.48 1.74
N SER A 108 4.33 -15.64 2.53
CA SER A 108 4.47 -14.98 3.84
C SER A 108 4.70 -13.47 3.75
N LEU A 109 5.08 -12.97 2.57
CA LEU A 109 5.28 -11.55 2.28
C LEU A 109 4.20 -10.97 1.36
N THR A 110 3.07 -11.69 1.21
CA THR A 110 1.97 -11.30 0.31
C THR A 110 0.85 -10.59 1.06
N PHE A 111 0.46 -9.41 0.56
CA PHE A 111 -0.72 -8.68 1.02
C PHE A 111 -1.61 -8.28 -0.15
N SER A 112 -2.85 -7.96 0.18
CA SER A 112 -3.91 -7.64 -0.78
C SER A 112 -4.42 -6.23 -0.53
N VAL A 113 -4.59 -5.48 -1.63
CA VAL A 113 -5.32 -4.20 -1.65
C VAL A 113 -6.60 -4.44 -2.45
N LYS A 114 -7.73 -4.48 -1.75
CA LYS A 114 -9.06 -4.64 -2.34
C LYS A 114 -9.58 -3.28 -2.76
N THR A 115 -10.01 -3.20 -4.01
CA THR A 115 -10.71 -2.05 -4.56
C THR A 115 -12.09 -2.46 -5.08
N HIS A 116 -12.97 -1.49 -5.35
CA HIS A 116 -14.30 -1.72 -5.95
C HIS A 116 -14.28 -2.70 -7.13
N ASP A 117 -13.30 -2.55 -8.03
CA ASP A 117 -13.27 -3.33 -9.28
C ASP A 117 -12.55 -4.69 -9.16
N ARG A 118 -11.54 -4.78 -8.29
CA ARG A 118 -10.65 -5.96 -8.20
C ARG A 118 -9.76 -5.95 -6.97
N VAL A 119 -9.09 -7.08 -6.73
CA VAL A 119 -8.03 -7.21 -5.72
C VAL A 119 -6.64 -7.13 -6.37
N TYR A 120 -5.77 -6.31 -5.80
CA TYR A 120 -4.36 -6.21 -6.14
C TYR A 120 -3.53 -7.01 -5.15
N TYR A 121 -2.91 -8.08 -5.62
CA TYR A 121 -1.99 -8.89 -4.84
C TYR A 121 -0.56 -8.38 -5.01
N MET A 122 0.12 -8.15 -3.90
CA MET A 122 1.45 -7.55 -3.83
C MET A 122 2.35 -8.38 -2.93
N VAL A 123 3.61 -8.52 -3.31
CA VAL A 123 4.66 -9.17 -2.53
C VAL A 123 5.70 -8.14 -2.17
N ALA A 124 5.93 -7.98 -0.87
CA ALA A 124 6.96 -7.11 -0.33
C ALA A 124 8.33 -7.80 -0.34
N PRO A 125 9.44 -7.04 -0.40
CA PRO A 125 10.79 -7.59 -0.36
C PRO A 125 11.21 -8.07 1.04
N SER A 126 10.55 -7.62 2.10
CA SER A 126 10.82 -8.02 3.48
C SER A 126 9.56 -7.89 4.36
N PRO A 127 9.52 -8.54 5.54
CA PRO A 127 8.41 -8.37 6.50
C PRO A 127 8.22 -6.92 6.94
N GLU A 128 9.31 -6.18 7.15
CA GLU A 128 9.23 -4.77 7.54
C GLU A 128 8.66 -3.90 6.41
N ALA A 129 9.14 -4.09 5.18
CA ALA A 129 8.59 -3.38 4.02
C ALA A 129 7.11 -3.68 3.83
N MET A 130 6.68 -4.92 4.07
CA MET A 130 5.27 -5.31 4.01
C MET A 130 4.41 -4.51 4.99
N ARG A 131 4.82 -4.48 6.27
CA ARG A 131 4.09 -3.75 7.30
C ARG A 131 4.02 -2.25 7.00
N ILE A 132 5.15 -1.65 6.62
CA ILE A 132 5.20 -0.24 6.22
C ILE A 132 4.24 0.04 5.07
N TRP A 133 4.27 -0.76 4.00
CA TRP A 133 3.38 -0.55 2.85
C TRP A 133 1.91 -0.71 3.22
N MET A 134 1.56 -1.69 4.05
CA MET A 134 0.19 -1.89 4.51
C MET A 134 -0.28 -0.68 5.32
N ASP A 135 0.49 -0.25 6.32
CA ASP A 135 0.13 0.89 7.18
C ASP A 135 0.03 2.19 6.36
N VAL A 136 0.97 2.44 5.43
CA VAL A 136 0.93 3.57 4.50
C VAL A 136 -0.36 3.58 3.68
N ILE A 137 -0.71 2.46 3.05
CA ILE A 137 -1.87 2.38 2.15
C ILE A 137 -3.17 2.54 2.95
N VAL A 138 -3.24 1.98 4.16
CA VAL A 138 -4.37 2.16 5.08
C VAL A 138 -4.62 3.64 5.39
N THR A 139 -3.58 4.47 5.53
CA THR A 139 -3.77 5.92 5.75
C THR A 139 -4.47 6.64 4.60
N GLY A 140 -4.46 6.06 3.40
CA GLY A 140 -5.13 6.57 2.20
C GLY A 140 -6.36 5.77 1.77
N ALA A 141 -6.80 4.77 2.53
CA ALA A 141 -7.98 3.99 2.18
C ALA A 141 -9.27 4.77 2.49
N GLU A 142 -10.08 5.04 1.47
CA GLU A 142 -11.31 5.86 1.60
C GLU A 142 -12.56 5.20 1.02
N GLY A 143 -12.43 4.05 0.38
CA GLY A 143 -13.54 3.32 -0.26
C GLY A 143 -14.64 2.87 0.70
N TYR A 144 -14.34 2.77 2.01
CA TYR A 144 -15.36 2.48 3.04
C TYR A 144 -16.38 3.61 3.26
N THR A 145 -16.07 4.84 2.85
CA THR A 145 -16.91 6.02 3.16
C THR A 145 -18.21 6.07 2.35
N HIS A 146 -18.40 5.17 1.38
CA HIS A 146 -19.64 5.07 0.60
C HIS A 146 -20.78 4.29 1.30
N PHE A 147 -20.53 3.62 2.43
CA PHE A 147 -21.54 2.86 3.17
C PHE A 147 -22.07 3.57 4.44
N LEU A 148 -21.72 4.85 4.65
CA LEU A 148 -22.12 5.64 5.82
C LEU A 148 -23.08 6.80 5.48
N VAL A 149 -23.85 6.67 4.39
CA VAL A 149 -24.98 7.56 4.07
C VAL A 149 -26.27 6.77 4.13
#